data_AF-A0A4Y1RJ03-F1
#
_entry.id   AF-A0A4Y1RJ03-F1
#
_cell.length_a   1.000
_cell.length_b   1.000
_cell.length_c   1.000
_cell.angle_alpha   90.00
_cell.angle_beta   90.00
_cell.angle_gamma   90.00
#
_symmetry.space_group_name_H-M   'P 1'
#
loop_
_entity.id
_entity.type
_entity.pdbx_description
1 polymer ?
#
loop_
_entity_poly.entity_id
_entity_poly.type
_entity_poly.pdbx_seq_one_letter_code
_entity_poly.pdbx_strand_id
1 'polypeptide(L)'
;MGAWSMMEDVSLCEAWVEVSHCPVTGNEIKFSHMWKKIHQAFCERAIDSTRTEMALSSRWKVLNKELGKWRNALAKAIDNQRSGENLNNEIIQAQMWFGATGQGKKSFNHTHCWEVVKTCKRFQIIPTGPTVVLNETPLHETPASDSPMDSPMSTDSPIENNPRPIGRKAAKAKRGSNSGKNAEKFLEELSKHQAMRIEMDLKQQEHDMAIQVEYAKEREYVCKEREYVREQNIEKKDHETMAMDTSHMSPETKQFWKLERRDV
;
A
#
# COMPACT_ATOMS: atom_id res chain seq x y z
N MET A 1 -16.34 24.24 13.37
CA MET A 1 -15.32 23.75 12.41
C MET A 1 -16.04 22.85 11.41
N GLY A 2 -15.92 23.10 10.11
CA GLY A 2 -16.59 22.29 9.08
C GLY A 2 -16.10 20.83 9.04
N ALA A 3 -16.87 19.95 8.39
CA ALA A 3 -16.45 18.57 8.14
C ALA A 3 -15.13 18.53 7.35
N TRP A 4 -14.28 17.52 7.57
CA TRP A 4 -13.06 17.32 6.79
C TRP A 4 -13.43 16.63 5.48
N SER A 5 -12.97 17.18 4.36
CA SER A 5 -13.07 16.51 3.06
C SER A 5 -11.92 15.52 2.87
N MET A 6 -12.13 14.54 1.97
CA MET A 6 -11.08 13.62 1.55
C MET A 6 -9.83 14.36 1.06
N MET A 7 -10.02 15.41 0.27
CA MET A 7 -8.94 16.23 -0.27
C MET A 7 -8.17 17.01 0.81
N GLU A 8 -8.85 17.48 1.85
CA GLU A 8 -8.18 18.08 3.02
C GLU A 8 -7.34 17.02 3.77
N ASP A 9 -7.86 15.81 3.97
CA ASP A 9 -7.11 14.75 4.66
C ASP A 9 -5.88 14.30 3.86
N VAL A 10 -6.01 14.18 2.54
CA VAL A 10 -4.88 13.85 1.65
C VAL A 10 -3.83 14.96 1.69
N SER A 11 -4.24 16.22 1.57
CA SER A 11 -3.33 17.37 1.63
C SER A 11 -2.60 17.44 2.99
N LEU A 12 -3.28 17.09 4.08
CA LEU A 12 -2.67 16.98 5.41
C LEU A 12 -1.64 15.85 5.49
N CYS A 13 -1.93 14.69 4.88
CA CYS A 13 -0.98 13.58 4.81
C CYS A 13 0.26 13.98 4.01
N GLU A 14 0.10 14.60 2.84
CA GLU A 14 1.21 15.06 2.00
C GLU A 14 2.10 16.07 2.74
N ALA A 15 1.50 17.09 3.35
CA ALA A 15 2.21 18.10 4.13
C ALA A 15 2.96 17.47 5.31
N TRP A 16 2.35 16.50 5.99
CA TRP A 16 3.01 15.79 7.09
C TRP A 16 4.22 14.97 6.60
N VAL A 17 4.09 14.26 5.48
CA VAL A 17 5.16 13.44 4.89
C VAL A 17 6.32 14.32 4.44
N GLU A 18 6.05 15.42 3.76
CA GLU A 18 7.06 16.39 3.32
C GLU A 18 7.92 16.88 4.50
N VAL A 19 7.26 17.33 5.57
CA VAL A 19 7.96 17.86 6.75
C VAL A 19 8.71 16.75 7.51
N SER A 20 8.12 15.57 7.63
CA SER A 20 8.69 14.45 8.40
C SER A 20 9.88 13.77 7.70
N HIS A 21 9.92 13.79 6.36
CA HIS A 21 11.03 13.24 5.58
C HIS A 21 12.11 14.27 5.27
N CYS A 22 11.92 15.55 5.60
CA CYS A 22 12.91 16.56 5.31
C CYS A 22 14.18 16.36 6.17
N PRO A 23 15.36 16.07 5.55
CA PRO A 23 16.57 15.65 6.24
C PRO A 23 17.18 16.75 7.12
N VAL A 24 16.85 18.02 6.87
CA VAL A 24 17.28 19.19 7.65
C VAL A 24 16.52 19.28 8.99
N THR A 25 15.36 18.63 9.08
CA THR A 25 14.37 18.84 10.15
C THR A 25 14.05 17.59 10.95
N GLY A 26 14.58 16.43 10.57
CA GLY A 26 14.24 15.14 11.21
C GLY A 26 14.71 14.99 12.66
N ASN A 27 15.74 15.74 13.08
CA ASN A 27 16.31 15.66 14.42
C ASN A 27 16.02 16.97 15.18
N GLU A 28 15.11 16.91 16.16
CA GLU A 28 14.86 17.94 17.19
C GLU A 28 13.96 19.16 16.85
N ILE A 29 13.01 19.08 15.91
CA ILE A 29 11.98 20.12 15.85
C ILE A 29 11.01 19.99 17.04
N LYS A 30 10.84 21.08 17.80
CA LYS A 30 9.77 21.21 18.80
C LYS A 30 8.40 21.04 18.15
N PHE A 31 7.49 20.30 18.80
CA PHE A 31 6.16 19.98 18.29
C PHE A 31 5.42 21.18 17.67
N SER A 32 5.44 22.36 18.31
CA SER A 32 4.80 23.58 17.80
C SER A 32 5.40 24.04 16.46
N HIS A 33 6.72 24.00 16.33
CA HIS A 33 7.41 24.43 15.12
C HIS A 33 7.21 23.44 13.96
N MET A 34 7.07 22.15 14.26
CA MET A 34 6.72 21.12 13.26
C MET A 34 5.33 21.39 12.69
N TRP A 35 4.33 21.64 13.55
CA TRP A 35 2.96 21.92 13.09
C TRP A 35 2.83 23.24 12.33
N LYS A 36 3.65 24.24 12.67
CA LYS A 36 3.74 25.47 11.88
C LYS A 36 4.23 25.20 10.45
N LYS A 37 5.26 24.37 10.28
CA LYS A 37 5.74 23.96 8.95
C LYS A 37 4.71 23.13 8.18
N ILE A 38 4.04 22.19 8.86
CA ILE A 38 2.98 21.38 8.26
C ILE A 38 1.81 22.26 7.83
N HIS A 39 1.42 23.23 8.65
CA HIS A 39 0.34 24.17 8.32
C HIS A 39 0.69 25.04 7.11
N GLN A 40 1.91 25.55 7.04
CA GLN A 40 2.39 26.27 5.86
C GLN A 40 2.30 25.40 4.59
N ALA A 41 2.90 24.21 4.61
CA ALA A 41 2.86 23.27 3.48
C ALA A 41 1.44 22.82 3.11
N PHE A 42 0.53 22.77 4.08
CA PHE A 42 -0.88 22.50 3.87
C PHE A 42 -1.59 23.69 3.20
N CYS A 43 -1.36 24.92 3.65
CA CYS A 43 -1.95 26.12 3.04
C CYS A 43 -1.49 26.34 1.60
N GLU A 44 -0.24 26.02 1.28
CA GLU A 44 0.27 26.06 -0.11
C GLU A 44 -0.50 25.10 -1.04
N ARG A 45 -1.05 24.00 -0.51
CA ARG A 45 -1.86 23.02 -1.26
C ARG A 45 -3.36 23.31 -1.20
N ALA A 46 -3.82 23.84 -0.07
CA ALA A 46 -5.22 24.12 0.23
C ALA A 46 -5.43 25.63 0.38
N ILE A 47 -5.33 26.33 -0.76
CA ILE A 47 -5.20 27.80 -0.85
C ILE A 47 -6.36 28.58 -0.20
N ASP A 48 -7.51 27.95 0.06
CA ASP A 48 -8.68 28.59 0.71
C ASP A 48 -9.04 27.96 2.07
N SER A 49 -8.16 27.15 2.65
CA SER A 49 -8.46 26.46 3.89
C SER A 49 -8.34 27.39 5.10
N THR A 50 -9.41 27.48 5.89
CA THR A 50 -9.45 28.24 7.16
C THR A 50 -8.96 27.44 8.37
N ARG A 51 -8.37 26.26 8.14
CA ARG A 51 -7.92 25.35 9.21
C ARG A 51 -6.72 25.92 9.94
N THR A 52 -6.71 25.81 11.26
CA THR A 52 -5.60 26.22 12.11
C THR A 52 -4.59 25.08 12.31
N GLU A 53 -3.37 25.40 12.75
CA GLU A 53 -2.36 24.41 13.18
C GLU A 53 -2.94 23.39 14.18
N MET A 54 -3.73 23.88 15.15
CA MET A 54 -4.42 23.04 16.13
C MET A 54 -5.44 22.09 15.49
N ALA A 55 -6.20 22.57 14.49
CA ALA A 55 -7.15 21.73 13.77
C ALA A 55 -6.44 20.62 12.99
N LEU A 56 -5.34 20.94 12.30
CA LEU A 56 -4.53 19.95 11.57
C LEU A 56 -3.94 18.91 12.52
N SER A 57 -3.35 19.34 13.65
CA SER A 57 -2.74 18.42 14.62
C SER A 57 -3.76 17.46 15.25
N SER A 58 -4.96 17.96 15.56
CA SER A 58 -6.06 17.16 16.07
C SER A 58 -6.54 16.16 15.03
N ARG A 59 -6.75 16.59 13.77
CA ARG A 59 -7.17 15.71 12.68
C ARG A 59 -6.14 14.63 12.39
N TRP A 60 -4.87 15.00 12.33
CA TRP A 60 -3.77 14.04 12.13
C TRP A 60 -3.72 12.99 13.23
N LYS A 61 -3.96 13.35 14.49
CA LYS A 61 -4.00 12.37 15.59
C LYS A 61 -5.05 11.29 15.34
N VAL A 62 -6.20 11.67 14.79
CA VAL A 62 -7.28 10.72 14.41
C VAL A 62 -6.84 9.87 13.22
N LEU A 63 -6.41 10.50 12.12
CA LEU A 63 -5.95 9.80 10.91
C LEU A 63 -4.81 8.83 11.20
N ASN A 64 -3.77 9.27 11.90
CA ASN A 64 -2.61 8.47 12.27
C ASN A 64 -3.00 7.23 13.10
N LYS A 65 -4.03 7.34 13.96
CA LYS A 65 -4.57 6.18 14.70
C LYS A 65 -5.27 5.20 13.77
N GLU A 66 -6.08 5.68 12.83
CA GLU A 66 -6.76 4.82 11.86
C GLU A 66 -5.79 4.18 10.87
N LEU A 67 -4.86 4.95 10.30
CA LEU A 67 -3.79 4.49 9.43
C LEU A 67 -2.90 3.45 10.13
N GLY A 68 -2.60 3.63 11.42
CA GLY A 68 -1.87 2.64 12.21
C GLY A 68 -2.64 1.33 12.41
N LYS A 69 -3.96 1.39 12.62
CA LYS A 69 -4.82 0.19 12.68
C LYS A 69 -4.86 -0.51 11.32
N TRP A 70 -4.99 0.24 10.24
CA TRP A 70 -4.98 -0.27 8.87
C TRP A 70 -3.66 -0.95 8.55
N ARG A 71 -2.52 -0.34 8.88
CA ARG A 71 -1.19 -0.97 8.79
C ARG A 71 -1.15 -2.33 9.50
N ASN A 72 -1.67 -2.41 10.73
CA ASN A 72 -1.67 -3.66 11.49
C ASN A 72 -2.59 -4.72 10.85
N ALA A 73 -3.71 -4.30 10.27
CA ALA A 73 -4.62 -5.20 9.56
C ALA A 73 -3.98 -5.74 8.27
N LEU A 74 -3.30 -4.88 7.50
CA LEU A 74 -2.51 -5.30 6.34
C LEU A 74 -1.38 -6.26 6.73
N ALA A 75 -0.64 -5.98 7.80
CA ALA A 75 0.42 -6.87 8.28
C ALA A 75 -0.11 -8.27 8.62
N LYS A 76 -1.30 -8.36 9.24
CA LYS A 76 -1.97 -9.65 9.49
C LYS A 76 -2.44 -10.33 8.22
N ALA A 77 -2.96 -9.58 7.25
CA ALA A 77 -3.38 -10.12 5.96
C ALA A 77 -2.19 -10.74 5.22
N ILE A 78 -1.05 -10.05 5.17
CA ILE A 78 0.20 -10.53 4.55
C ILE A 78 0.70 -11.80 5.25
N ASP A 79 0.70 -11.83 6.58
CA ASP A 79 1.15 -13.00 7.35
C ASP A 79 0.25 -14.23 7.11
N ASN A 80 -1.07 -14.02 7.02
CA ASN A 80 -2.02 -15.09 6.74
C ASN A 80 -1.98 -15.61 5.29
N GLN A 81 -1.59 -14.76 4.33
CA GLN A 81 -1.29 -15.24 2.97
C GLN A 81 -0.06 -16.14 2.96
N ARG A 82 0.96 -15.82 3.78
CA ARG A 82 2.18 -16.64 3.89
C ARG A 82 1.94 -18.01 4.52
N SER A 83 0.98 -18.14 5.43
CA SER A 83 0.61 -19.44 6.02
C SER A 83 -0.14 -20.36 5.04
N GLY A 84 -0.42 -19.91 3.81
CA GLY A 84 -1.07 -20.70 2.76
C GLY A 84 -2.57 -20.88 2.96
N GLU A 85 -3.16 -20.20 3.93
CA GLU A 85 -4.53 -20.42 4.40
C GLU A 85 -5.59 -19.77 3.50
N ASN A 86 -5.24 -18.77 2.68
CA ASN A 86 -6.20 -18.07 1.84
C ASN A 86 -5.58 -17.37 0.63
N LEU A 87 -6.13 -17.63 -0.56
CA LEU A 87 -5.79 -16.96 -1.83
C LEU A 87 -6.59 -15.65 -2.05
N ASN A 88 -7.11 -15.06 -0.98
CA ASN A 88 -7.98 -13.89 -1.10
C ASN A 88 -7.15 -12.59 -1.15
N ASN A 89 -7.68 -11.58 -1.85
CA ASN A 89 -7.03 -10.27 -2.01
C ASN A 89 -6.58 -9.70 -0.64
N GLU A 90 -5.31 -9.27 -0.55
CA GLU A 90 -4.69 -8.70 0.66
C GLU A 90 -5.52 -7.55 1.22
N ILE A 91 -6.06 -6.69 0.35
CA ILE A 91 -6.89 -5.55 0.74
C ILE A 91 -8.23 -6.01 1.32
N ILE A 92 -8.85 -7.04 0.76
CA ILE A 92 -10.11 -7.61 1.27
C ILE A 92 -9.86 -8.22 2.65
N GLN A 93 -8.78 -9.00 2.80
CA GLN A 93 -8.38 -9.57 4.08
C GLN A 93 -8.05 -8.48 5.11
N ALA A 94 -7.36 -7.42 4.70
CA ALA A 94 -7.07 -6.29 5.57
C ALA A 94 -8.34 -5.55 5.99
N GLN A 95 -9.32 -5.36 5.10
CA GLN A 95 -10.64 -4.81 5.45
C GLN A 95 -11.36 -5.69 6.48
N MET A 96 -11.32 -7.01 6.31
CA MET A 96 -11.90 -7.95 7.27
C MET A 96 -11.21 -7.85 8.64
N TRP A 97 -9.87 -7.87 8.68
CA TRP A 97 -9.10 -7.71 9.91
C TRP A 97 -9.33 -6.35 10.57
N PHE A 98 -9.43 -5.28 9.79
CA PHE A 98 -9.69 -3.93 10.27
C PHE A 98 -11.08 -3.85 10.92
N GLY A 99 -12.11 -4.39 10.25
CA GLY A 99 -13.49 -4.44 10.75
C GLY A 99 -13.65 -5.31 12.00
N ALA A 100 -12.91 -6.42 12.09
CA ALA A 100 -12.93 -7.32 13.25
C ALA A 100 -12.25 -6.72 14.49
N THR A 101 -11.27 -5.83 14.30
CA THR A 101 -10.52 -5.19 15.39
C THR A 101 -11.20 -3.89 15.88
N GLY A 102 -12.09 -3.31 15.08
CA GLY A 102 -12.93 -2.17 15.48
C GLY A 102 -14.20 -2.64 16.17
N GLN A 103 -14.72 -1.86 17.13
CA GLN A 103 -16.00 -2.10 17.83
C GLN A 103 -17.24 -1.95 16.90
N GLY A 104 -17.21 -2.52 15.69
CA GLY A 104 -18.33 -2.56 14.74
C GLY A 104 -18.00 -1.98 13.35
N LYS A 105 -18.13 -2.84 12.33
CA LYS A 105 -18.59 -2.60 10.94
C LYS A 105 -18.04 -1.43 10.10
N LYS A 106 -17.05 -0.65 10.53
CA LYS A 106 -16.50 0.41 9.67
C LYS A 106 -15.38 -0.13 8.78
N SER A 107 -15.62 -0.15 7.47
CA SER A 107 -14.57 -0.30 6.46
C SER A 107 -13.55 0.84 6.60
N PHE A 108 -12.30 0.55 6.27
CA PHE A 108 -11.30 1.58 6.12
C PHE A 108 -11.61 2.39 4.87
N ASN A 109 -11.85 3.69 5.05
CA ASN A 109 -12.28 4.62 4.00
C ASN A 109 -11.23 5.69 3.66
N HIS A 110 -10.03 5.64 4.27
CA HIS A 110 -8.97 6.63 4.05
C HIS A 110 -7.88 6.07 3.11
N THR A 111 -8.28 5.38 2.03
CA THR A 111 -7.37 4.70 1.09
C THR A 111 -6.39 5.68 0.45
N HIS A 112 -6.86 6.85 -0.01
CA HIS A 112 -5.97 7.88 -0.58
C HIS A 112 -4.94 8.40 0.43
N CYS A 113 -5.32 8.54 1.70
CA CYS A 113 -4.37 8.92 2.76
C CYS A 113 -3.32 7.83 3.00
N TRP A 114 -3.73 6.56 2.94
CA TRP A 114 -2.81 5.42 3.07
C TRP A 114 -1.76 5.40 1.97
N GLU A 115 -2.16 5.61 0.72
CA GLU A 115 -1.25 5.65 -0.44
C GLU A 115 -0.14 6.69 -0.26
N VAL A 116 -0.45 7.84 0.35
CA VAL A 116 0.54 8.89 0.64
C VAL A 116 1.52 8.46 1.74
N VAL A 117 1.05 7.82 2.81
CA VAL A 117 1.88 7.57 4.02
C VAL A 117 2.56 6.21 4.05
N LYS A 118 2.16 5.24 3.21
CA LYS A 118 2.61 3.84 3.30
C LYS A 118 4.12 3.66 3.11
N THR A 119 4.77 4.57 2.40
CA THR A 119 6.22 4.54 2.15
C THR A 119 7.04 5.06 3.32
N CYS A 120 6.43 5.79 4.26
CA CYS A 120 7.10 6.36 5.43
C CYS A 120 7.57 5.27 6.40
N LYS A 121 8.75 5.44 7.00
CA LYS A 121 9.32 4.49 7.97
C LYS A 121 8.37 4.09 9.10
N ARG A 122 7.50 5.02 9.52
CA ARG A 122 6.48 4.78 10.56
C ARG A 122 5.41 3.76 10.14
N PHE A 123 5.05 3.72 8.87
CA PHE A 123 3.96 2.91 8.33
C PHE A 123 4.43 1.74 7.46
N GLN A 124 5.74 1.64 7.18
CA GLN A 124 6.31 0.46 6.56
C GLN A 124 5.97 -0.81 7.35
N ILE A 125 5.49 -1.80 6.62
CA ILE A 125 5.28 -3.16 7.12
C ILE A 125 6.53 -3.94 6.73
N ILE A 126 7.36 -4.27 7.71
CA ILE A 126 8.49 -5.17 7.51
C ILE A 126 7.95 -6.58 7.67
N PRO A 127 7.94 -7.42 6.63
CA PRO A 127 7.47 -8.78 6.76
C PRO A 127 8.48 -9.58 7.61
N THR A 128 8.06 -10.05 8.78
CA THR A 128 8.91 -10.88 9.62
C THR A 128 8.91 -12.31 9.07
N GLY A 129 9.94 -12.67 8.29
CA GLY A 129 10.19 -14.04 7.86
C GLY A 129 11.19 -14.10 6.72
N PRO A 130 12.12 -15.08 6.71
CA PRO A 130 13.11 -15.20 5.64
C PRO A 130 12.40 -15.37 4.30
N THR A 131 12.85 -14.63 3.29
CA THR A 131 12.50 -14.87 1.89
C THR A 131 12.95 -16.29 1.57
N VAL A 132 12.01 -17.24 1.53
CA VAL A 132 12.31 -18.57 1.01
C VAL A 132 12.41 -18.42 -0.50
N VAL A 133 13.59 -17.97 -0.95
CA VAL A 133 14.03 -18.18 -2.32
C VAL A 133 14.36 -19.67 -2.35
N LEU A 134 13.42 -20.49 -2.82
CA LEU A 134 13.71 -21.86 -3.22
C LEU A 134 14.63 -21.73 -4.43
N ASN A 135 15.94 -21.62 -4.18
CA ASN A 135 16.95 -21.78 -5.20
C ASN A 135 16.82 -23.20 -5.72
N GLU A 136 16.27 -23.34 -6.92
CA GLU A 136 16.24 -24.58 -7.68
C GLU A 136 17.68 -25.06 -7.86
N THR A 137 18.03 -26.14 -7.18
CA THR A 137 19.29 -26.87 -7.44
C THR A 137 18.99 -27.94 -8.48
N PRO A 138 19.66 -27.93 -9.65
CA PRO A 138 19.44 -28.93 -10.69
C PRO A 138 19.89 -30.32 -10.25
N LEU A 139 19.03 -31.31 -10.42
CA LEU A 139 19.41 -32.72 -10.38
C LEU A 139 20.47 -33.01 -11.45
N HIS A 140 21.57 -33.65 -11.08
CA HIS A 140 22.38 -34.42 -12.02
C HIS A 140 22.69 -35.81 -11.46
N GLU A 141 22.43 -36.81 -12.28
CA GLU A 141 22.47 -38.26 -12.03
C GLU A 141 23.91 -38.85 -12.07
N THR A 142 24.21 -39.75 -11.10
CA THR A 142 25.03 -41.01 -11.10
C THR A 142 26.50 -41.00 -11.62
N PRO A 143 27.40 -42.01 -11.41
CA PRO A 143 27.25 -43.35 -10.81
C PRO A 143 28.37 -43.84 -9.83
N ALA A 144 28.26 -45.13 -9.46
CA ALA A 144 28.89 -45.93 -8.41
C ALA A 144 30.43 -46.07 -8.39
N SER A 145 30.99 -46.47 -7.23
CA SER A 145 32.23 -47.25 -7.15
C SER A 145 32.32 -48.09 -5.87
N ASP A 146 33.07 -49.18 -6.02
CA ASP A 146 33.04 -50.49 -5.38
C ASP A 146 33.88 -50.67 -4.08
N SER A 147 33.40 -51.58 -3.21
CA SER A 147 34.14 -52.60 -2.42
C SER A 147 35.14 -52.21 -1.28
N PRO A 148 35.71 -53.19 -0.50
CA PRO A 148 35.08 -54.28 0.30
C PRO A 148 35.78 -54.47 1.69
N MET A 149 35.33 -55.39 2.55
CA MET A 149 36.11 -56.19 3.57
C MET A 149 35.10 -56.98 4.44
N ASP A 150 34.98 -58.31 4.27
CA ASP A 150 35.69 -59.40 4.99
C ASP A 150 35.22 -59.51 6.47
N SER A 151 34.59 -60.58 6.99
CA SER A 151 35.05 -61.97 7.10
C SER A 151 33.95 -62.84 7.82
N PRO A 152 34.11 -64.14 8.20
CA PRO A 152 33.19 -65.20 7.75
C PRO A 152 32.46 -66.04 8.84
N MET A 153 31.39 -66.70 8.39
CA MET A 153 30.83 -68.05 8.70
C MET A 153 30.76 -68.63 10.14
N SER A 154 29.56 -69.11 10.49
CA SER A 154 29.33 -70.28 11.35
C SER A 154 28.03 -70.99 10.95
N THR A 155 27.97 -72.27 11.25
CA THR A 155 27.39 -73.40 10.52
C THR A 155 25.99 -73.84 10.97
N ASP A 156 25.20 -74.25 9.98
CA ASP A 156 24.40 -75.49 9.84
C ASP A 156 23.39 -75.92 10.91
N SER A 157 22.10 -76.03 10.52
CA SER A 157 21.15 -77.10 10.88
C SER A 157 19.79 -76.97 10.13
N PRO A 158 19.01 -78.07 9.96
CA PRO A 158 18.02 -78.24 8.88
C PRO A 158 16.52 -78.12 9.28
N ILE A 159 15.76 -77.40 8.43
CA ILE A 159 14.36 -77.58 7.95
C ILE A 159 13.18 -77.70 8.95
N GLU A 160 12.25 -76.72 8.96
CA GLU A 160 10.80 -76.91 8.64
C GLU A 160 10.01 -75.58 8.43
N ASN A 161 8.83 -75.69 7.81
CA ASN A 161 8.07 -74.73 6.98
C ASN A 161 7.54 -73.42 7.61
N ASN A 162 7.65 -72.32 6.83
CA ASN A 162 6.59 -71.32 6.60
C ASN A 162 6.93 -70.51 5.32
N PRO A 163 5.97 -70.23 4.40
CA PRO A 163 6.24 -69.40 3.23
C PRO A 163 6.60 -67.98 3.68
N ARG A 164 7.81 -67.52 3.33
CA ARG A 164 8.28 -66.17 3.68
C ARG A 164 7.37 -65.10 3.05
N PRO A 165 7.12 -63.98 3.74
CA PRO A 165 6.37 -62.86 3.17
C PRO A 165 7.05 -62.35 1.90
N ILE A 166 6.23 -61.88 0.96
CA ILE A 166 6.66 -61.46 -0.37
C ILE A 166 7.79 -60.42 -0.26
N GLY A 167 8.88 -60.66 -0.98
CA GLY A 167 10.07 -59.82 -0.88
C GLY A 167 9.80 -58.37 -1.28
N ARG A 168 10.39 -57.42 -0.54
CA ARG A 168 10.32 -55.96 -0.76
C ARG A 168 10.45 -55.52 -2.22
N LYS A 169 11.21 -56.25 -3.06
CA LYS A 169 11.39 -55.95 -4.49
C LYS A 169 10.13 -56.21 -5.34
N ALA A 170 9.37 -57.27 -5.05
CA ALA A 170 8.11 -57.57 -5.76
C ALA A 170 6.96 -56.65 -5.33
N ALA A 171 6.93 -56.22 -4.06
CA ALA A 171 5.99 -55.21 -3.57
C ALA A 171 6.24 -53.81 -4.16
N LYS A 172 7.50 -53.50 -4.53
CA LYS A 172 7.89 -52.21 -5.12
C LYS A 172 7.59 -52.14 -6.62
N ALA A 173 7.68 -53.25 -7.35
CA ALA A 173 7.36 -53.32 -8.78
C ALA A 173 5.88 -53.03 -9.10
N LYS A 174 4.94 -53.33 -8.18
CA LYS A 174 3.51 -52.98 -8.35
C LYS A 174 3.18 -51.49 -8.10
N ARG A 175 4.12 -50.68 -7.60
CA ARG A 175 3.92 -49.24 -7.37
C ARG A 175 4.42 -48.35 -8.53
N GLY A 176 4.99 -48.94 -9.59
CA GLY A 176 5.63 -48.20 -10.68
C GLY A 176 4.69 -47.52 -11.68
N SER A 177 3.38 -47.83 -11.69
CA SER A 177 2.48 -47.35 -12.76
C SER A 177 1.67 -46.08 -12.44
N ASN A 178 1.68 -45.59 -11.19
CA ASN A 178 0.84 -44.45 -10.77
C ASN A 178 1.63 -43.14 -10.50
N SER A 179 2.96 -43.14 -10.66
CA SER A 179 3.80 -41.97 -10.29
C SER A 179 3.75 -40.84 -11.34
N GLY A 180 3.67 -41.17 -12.63
CA GLY A 180 3.68 -40.17 -13.71
C GLY A 180 2.39 -39.33 -13.78
N LYS A 181 1.21 -39.96 -13.64
CA LYS A 181 -0.09 -39.28 -13.65
C LYS A 181 -0.27 -38.32 -12.47
N ASN A 182 0.37 -38.61 -11.34
CA ASN A 182 0.35 -37.74 -10.16
C ASN A 182 1.30 -36.55 -10.31
N ALA A 183 2.46 -36.74 -10.96
CA ALA A 183 3.39 -35.66 -11.27
C ALA A 183 2.80 -34.68 -12.32
N GLU A 184 2.12 -35.21 -13.35
CA GLU A 184 1.46 -34.40 -14.38
C GLU A 184 0.30 -33.58 -13.81
N LYS A 185 -0.57 -34.19 -12.98
CA LYS A 185 -1.60 -33.46 -12.23
C LYS A 185 -1.03 -32.39 -11.31
N PHE A 186 0.11 -32.66 -10.67
CA PHE A 186 0.76 -31.70 -9.77
C PHE A 186 1.34 -30.50 -10.55
N LEU A 187 1.95 -30.72 -11.71
CA LEU A 187 2.43 -29.65 -12.58
C LEU A 187 1.28 -28.82 -13.17
N GLU A 188 0.17 -29.48 -13.53
CA GLU A 188 -1.01 -28.78 -14.03
C GLU A 188 -1.67 -27.92 -12.94
N GLU A 189 -1.74 -28.41 -11.69
CA GLU A 189 -2.18 -27.62 -10.53
C GLU A 189 -1.27 -26.43 -10.26
N LEU A 190 0.06 -26.61 -10.32
CA LEU A 190 1.02 -25.50 -10.20
C LEU A 190 0.80 -24.43 -11.28
N SER A 191 0.59 -24.85 -12.53
CA SER A 191 0.33 -23.93 -13.63
C SER A 191 -0.99 -23.17 -13.45
N LYS A 192 -2.05 -23.83 -12.99
CA LYS A 192 -3.34 -23.19 -12.67
C LYS A 192 -3.21 -22.19 -11.53
N HIS A 193 -2.47 -22.56 -10.49
CA HIS A 193 -2.20 -21.69 -9.36
C HIS A 193 -1.40 -20.45 -9.79
N GLN A 194 -0.38 -20.62 -10.62
CA GLN A 194 0.40 -19.51 -11.16
C GLN A 194 -0.42 -18.58 -12.06
N ALA A 195 -1.30 -19.14 -12.91
CA ALA A 195 -2.21 -18.36 -13.74
C ALA A 195 -3.19 -17.53 -12.89
N MET A 196 -3.79 -18.13 -11.85
CA MET A 196 -4.65 -17.40 -10.91
C MET A 196 -3.92 -16.27 -10.19
N ARG A 197 -2.65 -16.48 -9.80
CA ARG A 197 -1.83 -15.43 -9.19
C ARG A 197 -1.64 -14.24 -10.13
N ILE A 198 -1.26 -14.50 -11.38
CA ILE A 198 -1.05 -13.45 -12.39
C ILE A 198 -2.35 -12.69 -12.65
N GLU A 199 -3.48 -13.39 -12.80
CA GLU A 199 -4.78 -12.76 -13.05
C GLU A 199 -5.22 -11.89 -11.87
N MET A 200 -5.01 -12.35 -10.63
CA MET A 200 -5.37 -11.59 -9.45
C MET A 200 -4.47 -10.35 -9.26
N ASP A 201 -3.17 -10.47 -9.52
CA ASP A 201 -2.22 -9.35 -9.49
C ASP A 201 -2.60 -8.30 -10.56
N LEU A 202 -3.00 -8.74 -11.75
CA LEU A 202 -3.46 -7.84 -12.81
C LEU A 202 -4.73 -7.09 -12.40
N LYS A 203 -5.73 -7.79 -11.84
CA LYS A 203 -6.96 -7.17 -11.33
C LYS A 203 -6.68 -6.17 -10.21
N GLN A 204 -5.70 -6.45 -9.36
CA GLN A 204 -5.27 -5.52 -8.32
C GLN A 204 -4.62 -4.28 -8.93
N GLN A 205 -3.73 -4.46 -9.91
CA GLN A 205 -3.10 -3.35 -10.63
C GLN A 205 -4.14 -2.47 -11.34
N GLU A 206 -5.14 -3.08 -11.98
CA GLU A 206 -6.25 -2.36 -12.61
C GLU A 206 -7.06 -1.54 -11.59
N HIS A 207 -7.37 -2.13 -10.43
CA HIS A 207 -8.08 -1.43 -9.36
C HIS A 207 -7.26 -0.25 -8.79
N ASP A 208 -5.97 -0.45 -8.54
CA ASP A 208 -5.09 0.60 -8.03
C ASP A 208 -4.93 1.73 -9.06
N MET A 209 -4.82 1.39 -10.35
CA MET A 209 -4.80 2.36 -11.43
C MET A 209 -6.12 3.12 -11.55
N ALA A 210 -7.26 2.44 -11.38
CA ALA A 210 -8.57 3.08 -11.39
C ALA A 210 -8.72 4.10 -10.23
N ILE A 211 -8.26 3.76 -9.03
CA ILE A 211 -8.22 4.69 -7.89
C ILE A 211 -7.34 5.90 -8.20
N GLN A 212 -6.16 5.69 -8.79
CA GLN A 212 -5.27 6.79 -9.16
C GLN A 212 -5.87 7.70 -10.23
N VAL A 213 -6.55 7.13 -11.23
CA VAL A 213 -7.24 7.89 -12.28
C VAL A 213 -8.38 8.72 -11.72
N GLU A 214 -9.23 8.14 -10.86
CA GLU A 214 -10.31 8.89 -10.20
C GLU A 214 -9.75 10.01 -9.31
N TYR A 215 -8.70 9.75 -8.54
CA TYR A 215 -8.02 10.77 -7.75
C TYR A 215 -7.43 11.89 -8.62
N ALA A 216 -6.84 11.55 -9.76
CA ALA A 216 -6.29 12.54 -10.70
C ALA A 216 -7.39 13.42 -11.31
N LYS A 217 -8.53 12.83 -11.69
CA LYS A 217 -9.69 13.58 -12.19
C LYS A 217 -10.24 14.53 -11.13
N GLU A 218 -10.39 14.06 -9.89
CA GLU A 218 -10.91 14.90 -8.80
C GLU A 218 -9.94 16.04 -8.47
N ARG A 219 -8.62 15.78 -8.49
CA ARG A 219 -7.58 16.80 -8.41
C ARG A 219 -7.69 17.86 -9.50
N GLU A 220 -7.87 17.44 -10.75
CA GLU A 220 -8.01 18.33 -11.90
C GLU A 220 -9.29 19.17 -11.79
N TYR A 221 -10.42 18.56 -11.40
CA TYR A 221 -11.68 19.26 -11.18
C TYR A 221 -11.54 20.35 -10.11
N VAL A 222 -10.93 20.01 -8.96
CA VAL A 222 -10.67 20.98 -7.88
C VAL A 222 -9.72 22.09 -8.37
N CYS A 223 -8.75 21.77 -9.23
CA CYS A 223 -7.87 22.78 -9.83
C CYS A 223 -8.64 23.75 -10.73
N LYS A 224 -9.50 23.23 -11.61
CA LYS A 224 -10.35 24.03 -12.51
C LYS A 224 -11.35 24.89 -11.75
N GLU A 225 -12.01 24.33 -10.73
CA GLU A 225 -12.97 25.08 -9.91
C GLU A 225 -12.28 26.23 -9.15
N ARG A 226 -11.05 26.01 -8.67
CA ARG A 226 -10.22 27.07 -8.07
C ARG A 226 -9.78 28.13 -9.07
N GLU A 227 -9.38 27.74 -10.28
CA GLU A 227 -9.05 28.67 -11.36
C GLU A 227 -10.23 29.56 -11.71
N TYR A 228 -11.42 28.96 -11.86
CA TYR A 228 -12.66 29.68 -12.09
C TYR A 228 -12.96 30.70 -10.98
N VAL A 229 -12.83 30.30 -9.70
CA VAL A 229 -13.03 31.23 -8.57
C VAL A 229 -11.99 32.35 -8.58
N ARG A 230 -10.73 32.06 -8.91
CA ARG A 230 -9.69 33.10 -9.03
C ARG A 230 -10.02 34.10 -10.12
N GLU A 231 -10.46 33.63 -11.29
CA GLU A 231 -10.83 34.47 -12.42
C GLU A 231 -12.03 35.35 -12.10
N GLN A 232 -13.07 34.79 -11.47
CA GLN A 232 -14.22 35.57 -10.98
C GLN A 232 -13.82 36.64 -9.96
N ASN A 233 -12.86 36.35 -9.07
CA ASN A 233 -12.37 37.34 -8.12
C ASN A 233 -11.54 38.45 -8.79
N ILE A 234 -10.78 38.13 -9.85
CA ILE A 234 -10.06 39.12 -10.66
C ILE A 234 -11.07 40.01 -11.39
N GLU A 235 -12.01 39.41 -12.13
CA GLU A 235 -13.08 40.15 -12.84
C GLU A 235 -13.86 41.07 -11.90
N LYS A 236 -14.20 40.59 -10.70
CA LYS A 236 -14.86 41.40 -9.69
C LYS A 236 -14.00 42.58 -9.23
N LYS A 237 -12.71 42.34 -8.96
CA LYS A 237 -11.76 43.38 -8.55
C LYS A 237 -11.56 44.43 -9.66
N ASP A 238 -11.50 43.98 -10.90
CA ASP A 238 -11.38 44.81 -12.10
C ASP A 238 -12.62 45.70 -12.28
N HIS A 239 -13.82 45.11 -12.13
CA HIS A 239 -15.06 45.86 -12.13
C HIS A 239 -15.13 46.90 -10.99
N GLU A 240 -14.73 46.54 -9.78
CA GLU A 240 -14.64 47.47 -8.64
C GLU A 240 -13.64 48.61 -8.91
N THR A 241 -12.50 48.30 -9.53
CA THR A 241 -11.46 49.26 -9.92
C THR A 241 -11.98 50.24 -10.97
N MET A 242 -12.74 49.75 -11.96
CA MET A 242 -13.38 50.58 -12.99
C MET A 242 -14.51 51.45 -12.43
N ALA A 243 -15.30 50.94 -11.48
CA ALA A 243 -16.45 51.61 -10.90
C ALA A 243 -16.11 52.59 -9.75
N MET A 244 -14.86 52.62 -9.29
CA MET A 244 -14.41 53.46 -8.18
C MET A 244 -14.60 54.95 -8.48
N ASP A 245 -15.51 55.62 -7.75
CA ASP A 245 -15.66 57.07 -7.87
C ASP A 245 -14.47 57.77 -7.20
N THR A 246 -13.79 58.60 -7.99
CA THR A 246 -12.60 59.34 -7.57
C THR A 246 -12.87 60.83 -7.41
N SER A 247 -14.09 61.31 -7.66
CA SER A 247 -14.46 62.73 -7.66
C SER A 247 -14.04 63.47 -6.37
N HIS A 248 -14.23 62.82 -5.23
CA HIS A 248 -13.95 63.33 -3.88
C HIS A 248 -12.52 63.08 -3.37
N MET A 249 -11.65 62.43 -4.16
CA MET A 249 -10.30 62.04 -3.72
C MET A 249 -9.23 63.10 -4.01
N SER A 250 -8.06 63.00 -3.35
CA SER A 250 -6.90 63.88 -3.60
C SER A 250 -6.32 63.70 -5.01
N PRO A 251 -5.56 64.68 -5.54
CA PRO A 251 -4.94 64.58 -6.87
C PRO A 251 -4.05 63.35 -7.06
N GLU A 252 -3.29 62.97 -6.04
CA GLU A 252 -2.38 61.82 -6.06
C GLU A 252 -3.18 60.50 -6.14
N THR A 253 -4.22 60.36 -5.33
CA THR A 253 -5.10 59.18 -5.36
C THR A 253 -5.89 59.08 -6.67
N LYS A 254 -6.30 60.22 -7.24
CA LYS A 254 -6.91 60.28 -8.59
C LYS A 254 -5.94 59.79 -9.67
N GLN A 255 -4.65 60.11 -9.58
CA GLN A 255 -3.65 59.63 -10.52
C GLN A 255 -3.39 58.13 -10.36
N PHE A 256 -3.31 57.63 -9.12
CA PHE A 256 -3.19 56.21 -8.82
C PHE A 256 -4.29 55.38 -9.50
N TRP A 257 -5.57 55.71 -9.26
CA TRP A 257 -6.69 54.98 -9.87
C TRP A 257 -6.80 55.14 -11.39
N LYS A 258 -6.21 56.19 -11.98
CA LYS A 258 -6.11 56.33 -13.44
C LYS A 258 -5.05 55.42 -14.06
N LEU A 259 -3.97 55.14 -13.32
CA LEU A 259 -2.95 54.18 -13.72
C LEU A 259 -3.50 52.75 -13.55
N GLU A 260 -4.10 52.44 -12.41
CA GLU A 260 -4.66 51.11 -12.13
C GLU A 260 -5.71 50.69 -13.18
N ARG A 261 -6.61 51.60 -13.58
CA ARG A 261 -7.61 51.35 -14.64
C ARG A 261 -7.04 51.17 -16.05
N ARG A 262 -5.76 51.47 -16.27
CA ARG A 262 -5.10 51.26 -17.57
C ARG A 262 -4.59 49.82 -17.70
N ASP A 263 -4.30 49.19 -16.57
CA ASP A 263 -3.69 47.86 -16.48
C ASP A 263 -4.74 46.74 -16.29
N VAL A 264 -6.02 47.13 -16.19
CA VAL A 264 -7.23 46.30 -16.22
C VAL A 264 -7.80 46.29 -17.65
#